data_AF-A0A392W4S1-F1
#
_entry.id   AF-A0A392W4S1-F1
#
_cell.length_a   1.000
_cell.length_b   1.000
_cell.length_c   1.000
_cell.angle_alpha   90.00
_cell.angle_beta   90.00
_cell.angle_gamma   90.00
#
_symmetry.space_group_name_H-M   'P 1'
#
loop_
_entity.id
_entity.type
_entity.pdbx_description
1 polymer ?
#
loop_
_entity_poly.entity_id
_entity_poly.type
_entity_poly.pdbx_seq_one_letter_code
_entity_poly.pdbx_strand_id
1 'polypeptide(L)' 'KKQLEELLEKKFVRPNVSPWGTPVLLVKKKDGSMRLCIDYR' A
#
# COMPACT_ATOMS: atom_id res chain seq x y z
N LYS A 1 -9.50 1.40 1.97
CA LYS A 1 -8.78 2.66 2.28
C LYS A 1 -8.15 2.66 3.67
N LYS A 2 -8.81 2.07 4.67
CA LYS A 2 -8.28 1.85 6.03
C LYS A 2 -6.79 1.47 6.11
N GLN A 3 -6.31 0.49 5.33
CA GLN A 3 -4.90 0.09 5.38
C GLN A 3 -3.93 1.20 4.93
N LEU A 4 -4.30 2.04 3.96
CA LEU A 4 -3.47 3.15 3.52
C LEU A 4 -3.44 4.26 4.59
N GLU A 5 -4.59 4.54 5.20
CA GLU A 5 -4.73 5.50 6.30
C GLU A 5 -3.88 5.08 7.51
N GLU A 6 -3.92 3.80 7.89
CA GLU A 6 -3.07 3.25 8.96
C GLU A 6 -1.57 3.40 8.66
N LEU A 7 -1.16 3.20 7.40
CA LEU A 7 0.24 3.37 6.99
C LEU A 7 0.68 4.85 7.01
N LEU A 8 -0.23 5.77 6.68
CA LEU A 8 0.00 7.21 6.78
C LEU A 8 0.10 7.66 8.24
N GLU A 9 -0.80 7.18 9.10
CA GLU A 9 -0.82 7.50 10.54
C GLU A 9 0.44 6.98 11.24
N LYS A 10 0.87 5.75 10.91
CA LYS A 10 2.13 5.17 11.40
C LYS A 10 3.38 5.80 10.77
N LYS A 11 3.22 6.74 9.83
CA LYS A 11 4.30 7.41 9.09
C LYS A 11 5.23 6.45 8.33
N PHE A 12 4.74 5.28 7.95
CA PHE A 12 5.47 4.35 7.09
C PHE A 12 5.48 4.79 5.63
N VAL A 13 4.48 5.56 5.21
CA VAL A 13 4.38 6.17 3.88
C VAL A 13 4.04 7.65 4.01
N ARG A 14 4.35 8.44 2.98
CA ARG A 14 3.97 9.85 2.87
C ARG A 14 3.51 10.16 1.44
N PRO A 15 2.64 11.16 1.25
CA PRO A 15 2.36 11.67 -0.09
C PRO A 15 3.65 12.12 -0.78
N ASN A 16 3.81 11.74 -2.05
CA ASN A 16 4.93 12.18 -2.89
C ASN A 16 4.40 12.62 -4.27
N VAL A 17 5.17 13.51 -4.93
CA VAL A 17 4.87 14.01 -6.28
C VAL A 17 5.94 13.56 -7.29
N SER A 18 6.47 12.36 -7.08
CA SER A 18 7.49 11.79 -7.95
C SER A 18 6.91 11.52 -9.35
N PRO A 19 7.66 11.79 -10.44
CA PRO A 19 7.26 11.37 -11.79
C PRO A 19 7.31 9.83 -11.93
N TRP A 20 8.02 9.15 -11.03
CA TRP A 20 8.08 7.70 -10.94
C TRP A 20 7.00 7.18 -10.00
N GLY A 21 6.14 6.30 -10.52
CA GLY A 21 5.11 5.58 -9.78
C GLY A 21 5.16 4.10 -10.08
N THR A 22 4.62 3.30 -9.17
CA THR A 22 4.56 1.84 -9.28
C THR A 22 3.13 1.38 -8.96
N PRO A 23 2.61 0.34 -9.62
CA PRO A 23 1.30 -0.19 -9.29
C PRO A 23 1.29 -0.78 -7.87
N VAL A 24 0.15 -0.61 -7.19
CA VAL A 24 -0.13 -1.23 -5.89
C VAL A 24 -1.23 -2.27 -6.09
N LEU A 25 -0.96 -3.50 -5.69
CA LEU A 25 -1.86 -4.64 -5.79
C LEU A 25 -2.53 -4.88 -4.43
N LEU A 26 -3.82 -5.21 -4.46
CA LEU A 26 -4.56 -5.64 -3.28
C LEU A 26 -4.75 -7.15 -3.34
N VAL A 27 -4.08 -7.87 -2.44
CA VAL A 27 -4.06 -9.33 -2.42
C VAL A 27 -4.83 -9.87 -1.22
N LYS A 28 -5.68 -10.85 -1.44
CA LYS A 28 -6.37 -11.58 -0.36
C LYS A 28 -5.44 -12.65 0.21
N LYS A 29 -5.22 -12.64 1.51
CA LYS A 29 -4.49 -13.68 2.24
C LYS A 29 -5.38 -14.90 2.49
N LYS A 30 -4.74 -16.03 2.86
CA LYS A 30 -5.43 -17.27 3.25
C LYS A 30 -6.37 -17.10 4.44
N ASP A 31 -6.02 -16.21 5.36
CA ASP A 31 -6.83 -15.84 6.54
C ASP A 31 -8.04 -14.94 6.20
N GLY A 32 -8.25 -14.62 4.91
CA GLY A 32 -9.32 -13.76 4.45
C GLY A 32 -9.04 -12.26 4.55
N SER A 33 -7.95 -11.85 5.20
CA SER A 33 -7.54 -10.44 5.26
C SER A 33 -6.98 -9.95 3.92
N MET A 34 -7.06 -8.64 3.68
CA MET A 34 -6.47 -8.00 2.50
C MET A 34 -5.09 -7.44 2.84
N ARG A 35 -4.18 -7.43 1.87
CA ARG A 35 -2.83 -6.84 2.00
C ARG A 35 -2.52 -5.99 0.78
N LEU A 36 -2.05 -4.77 1.02
CA LEU A 36 -1.43 -3.93 -0.01
C LEU A 36 -0.02 -4.46 -0.30
N CYS A 37 0.26 -4.71 -1.57
CA CYS A 37 1.55 -5.17 -2.09
C CYS A 37 2.02 -4.20 -3.17
N ILE A 38 3.26 -3.75 -3.10
CA ILE A 38 3.84 -2.85 -4.10
C ILE A 38 4.68 -3.72 -5.05
N ASP A 39 4.36 -3.68 -6.34
CA ASP A 39 5.10 -4.46 -7.34
C ASP A 39 6.34 -3.68 -7.80
N TYR A 40 7.47 -3.88 -7.11
CA TYR A 40 8.75 -3.23 -7.41
C TYR A 40 9.56 -3.91 -8.54
N ARG A 41 8.97 -4.85 -9.28
CA ARG A 41 9.65 -5.58 -10.36
C ARG A 41 9.87 -4.72 -11.60
#